data_AF-A0A3D5NSV7-F1
#
_entry.id   AF-A0A3D5NSV7-F1
#
_cell.length_a   1.000
_cell.length_b   1.000
_cell.length_c   1.000
_cell.angle_alpha   90.00
_cell.angle_beta   90.00
_cell.angle_gamma   90.00
#
_symmetry.space_group_name_H-M   'P 1'
#
loop_
_entity.id
_entity.type
_entity.pdbx_description
1 polymer ?
#
loop_
_entity_poly.entity_id
_entity_poly.type
_entity_poly.pdbx_seq_one_letter_code
_entity_poly.pdbx_strand_id
1 'polypeptide(L)'
;MNRGKFHEKEELLRVIFLPISNRLKAELGSSLVDVVEDDLLFVTFLTNRGEIRLKCSTTRFMITDFSVEVSPNTIDFILHRIALFLRRNNILVISIREASSTKILQDFLRKNYKDCMLTSYGERSYLELKVMDYIDRFYKNHTVDAE
;
A
#
# COMPACT_ATOMS: atom_id res chain seq x y z
N MET A 1 -20.70 3.47 20.93
CA MET A 1 -19.96 3.32 19.67
C MET A 1 -18.55 3.85 19.89
N ASN A 2 -17.57 2.96 20.10
CA ASN A 2 -16.17 3.38 20.26
C ASN A 2 -15.67 3.88 18.90
N ARG A 3 -15.24 5.15 18.84
CA ARG A 3 -14.46 5.68 17.72
C ARG A 3 -13.18 4.83 17.67
N GLY A 4 -13.04 4.02 16.63
CA GLY A 4 -12.03 2.96 16.57
C GLY A 4 -10.61 3.53 16.56
N LYS A 5 -9.93 3.47 17.69
CA LYS A 5 -8.47 3.56 17.75
C LYS A 5 -7.90 2.31 17.09
N PHE A 6 -6.82 2.44 16.32
CA PHE A 6 -6.05 1.28 15.92
C PHE A 6 -5.28 0.82 17.16
N HIS A 7 -5.88 -0.04 17.99
CA HIS A 7 -5.34 -0.52 19.28
C HIS A 7 -4.02 -1.32 19.17
N GLU A 8 -3.39 -1.32 17.99
CA GLU A 8 -2.29 -2.19 17.59
C GLU A 8 -1.20 -1.43 16.80
N LYS A 9 -1.04 -0.10 16.98
CA LYS A 9 -0.04 0.71 16.25
C LYS A 9 1.36 0.09 16.22
N GLU A 10 1.85 -0.45 17.34
CA GLU A 10 3.15 -1.13 17.41
C GLU A 10 3.18 -2.44 16.62
N GLU A 11 2.08 -3.18 16.59
CA GLU A 11 1.97 -4.40 15.80
C GLU A 11 1.87 -4.08 14.31
N LEU A 12 1.17 -3.01 13.91
CA LEU A 12 1.14 -2.52 12.52
C LEU A 12 2.53 -2.10 12.05
N LEU A 13 3.25 -1.37 12.91
CA LEU A 13 4.64 -1.02 12.68
C LEU A 13 5.49 -2.29 12.50
N ARG A 14 5.39 -3.26 13.42
CA ARG A 14 6.22 -4.48 13.39
C ARG A 14 5.90 -5.41 12.23
N VAL A 15 4.62 -5.64 11.97
CA VAL A 15 4.15 -6.67 11.05
C VAL A 15 4.02 -6.13 9.65
N ILE A 16 3.66 -4.86 9.43
CA ILE A 16 3.43 -4.36 8.07
C ILE A 16 4.54 -3.41 7.66
N PHE A 17 4.77 -2.36 8.44
CA PHE A 17 5.56 -1.23 7.98
C PHE A 17 7.08 -1.46 8.08
N LEU A 18 7.58 -2.06 9.16
CA LEU A 18 9.01 -2.40 9.28
C LEU A 18 9.49 -3.35 8.18
N PRO A 19 8.76 -4.42 7.81
CA PRO A 19 9.13 -5.25 6.66
C PRO A 19 9.20 -4.47 5.34
N ILE A 20 8.26 -3.55 5.11
CA ILE A 20 8.30 -2.65 3.93
C ILE A 20 9.54 -1.76 3.99
N SER A 21 9.80 -1.09 5.12
CA SER A 21 10.97 -0.24 5.29
C SER A 21 12.29 -1.00 5.13
N ASN A 22 12.38 -2.22 5.64
CA ASN A 22 13.55 -3.08 5.46
C ASN A 22 13.76 -3.48 4.00
N ARG A 23 12.68 -3.79 3.25
CA ARG A 23 12.76 -4.08 1.82
C ARG A 23 13.23 -2.85 1.03
N LEU A 24 12.69 -1.67 1.34
CA LEU A 24 13.11 -0.40 0.74
C LEU A 24 14.58 -0.09 1.06
N LYS A 25 15.00 -0.29 2.32
CA LYS A 25 16.40 -0.09 2.73
C LYS A 25 17.36 -1.03 2.00
N ALA A 26 16.97 -2.30 1.79
CA ALA A 26 17.79 -3.25 1.05
C ALA A 26 17.97 -2.86 -0.42
N GLU A 27 16.94 -2.27 -1.05
CA GLU A 27 16.98 -1.88 -2.46
C GLU A 27 17.59 -0.49 -2.70
N LEU A 28 17.32 0.47 -1.81
CA LEU A 28 17.66 1.90 -2.01
C LEU A 28 18.80 2.38 -1.10
N GLY A 29 19.28 1.52 -0.20
CA GLY A 29 20.32 1.80 0.78
C GLY A 29 19.84 2.55 2.02
N SER A 30 18.69 3.24 1.97
CA SER A 30 18.13 3.97 3.11
C SER A 30 16.61 3.95 3.10
N SER A 31 16.02 3.76 4.28
CA SER A 31 14.58 3.95 4.51
C SER A 31 14.36 4.25 6.00
N LEU A 32 13.45 5.18 6.27
CA LEU A 32 12.89 5.45 7.58
C LEU A 32 11.37 5.37 7.47
N VAL A 33 10.72 4.82 8.49
CA VAL A 33 9.26 4.81 8.60
C VAL A 33 8.83 5.72 9.73
N ASP A 34 7.88 6.61 9.43
CA ASP A 34 7.19 7.44 10.41
C ASP A 34 5.70 7.05 10.46
N VAL A 35 5.13 7.02 11.66
CA VAL A 35 3.74 6.61 11.89
C VAL A 35 3.06 7.57 12.87
N VAL A 36 2.09 8.31 12.36
CA VAL A 36 1.28 9.28 13.12
C VAL A 36 -0.15 8.77 13.19
N GLU A 37 -0.75 8.80 14.38
CA GLU A 37 -2.16 8.45 14.58
C GLU A 37 -2.88 9.66 15.19
N ASP A 38 -3.76 10.29 14.40
CA ASP A 38 -4.58 11.44 14.80
C ASP A 38 -5.95 11.32 14.12
N ASP A 39 -6.87 10.61 14.78
CA ASP A 39 -8.15 10.06 14.26
C ASP A 39 -8.04 9.13 13.03
N LEU A 40 -6.93 9.19 12.31
CA LEU A 40 -6.54 8.41 11.15
C LEU A 40 -5.09 7.97 11.33
N LEU A 41 -4.75 6.84 10.74
CA LEU A 41 -3.37 6.36 10.68
C LEU A 41 -2.70 6.91 9.43
N PHE A 42 -1.62 7.65 9.62
CA PHE A 42 -0.73 8.12 8.57
C PHE A 42 0.61 7.39 8.67
N VAL A 43 1.09 6.89 7.55
CA VAL A 43 2.37 6.18 7.47
C VAL A 43 3.18 6.78 6.34
N THR A 44 4.41 7.18 6.65
CA THR A 44 5.34 7.71 5.66
C THR A 44 6.60 6.87 5.63
N PHE A 45 6.94 6.33 4.46
CA PHE A 45 8.24 5.74 4.21
C PHE A 45 9.11 6.79 3.52
N LEU A 46 10.09 7.33 4.25
CA LEU A 46 11.07 8.27 3.73
C LEU A 46 12.29 7.51 3.21
N THR A 47 12.74 7.85 2.01
CA THR A 47 13.97 7.33 1.41
C THR A 47 14.82 8.50 0.89
N ASN A 48 16.07 8.24 0.54
CA ASN A 48 16.93 9.22 -0.14
C ASN A 48 16.48 9.54 -1.58
N ARG A 49 15.48 8.84 -2.14
CA ARG A 49 15.03 8.94 -3.54
C ARG A 49 13.54 9.20 -3.69
N GLY A 50 12.87 9.67 -2.64
CA GLY A 50 11.43 9.93 -2.63
C GLY A 50 10.75 9.34 -1.40
N GLU A 51 9.43 9.27 -1.44
CA GLU A 51 8.63 8.77 -0.32
C GLU A 51 7.41 7.97 -0.76
N ILE A 52 6.88 7.18 0.17
CA ILE A 52 5.58 6.53 0.05
C ILE A 52 4.72 7.01 1.21
N ARG A 53 3.56 7.58 0.91
CA ARG A 53 2.61 8.08 1.92
C ARG A 53 1.31 7.31 1.88
N LEU A 54 0.93 6.78 3.03
CA LEU A 54 -0.29 6.03 3.24
C LEU A 54 -1.20 6.76 4.23
N LYS A 55 -2.50 6.66 3.98
CA LYS A 55 -3.55 7.17 4.88
C LYS A 55 -4.60 6.08 5.07
N CYS A 56 -4.87 5.70 6.31
CA CYS A 56 -5.80 4.65 6.68
C CYS A 56 -6.81 5.16 7.71
N SER A 57 -8.09 4.93 7.47
CA SER A 57 -9.17 5.01 8.45
C SER A 57 -9.66 3.60 8.77
N THR A 58 -10.58 3.47 9.72
CA THR A 58 -11.22 2.18 10.04
C THR A 58 -11.99 1.55 8.87
N THR A 59 -12.24 2.30 7.79
CA THR A 59 -13.05 1.85 6.65
C THR A 59 -12.38 2.02 5.30
N ARG A 60 -11.27 2.75 5.21
CA ARG A 60 -10.64 3.11 3.93
C ARG A 60 -9.12 3.15 4.06
N PHE A 61 -8.45 2.75 2.99
CA PHE A 61 -7.00 2.86 2.86
C PHE A 61 -6.65 3.55 1.55
N MET A 62 -5.70 4.47 1.61
CA MET A 62 -5.25 5.24 0.46
C MET A 62 -3.73 5.31 0.41
N ILE A 63 -3.17 5.07 -0.78
CA ILE A 63 -1.81 5.47 -1.15
C ILE A 63 -1.92 6.86 -1.76
N THR A 64 -1.37 7.86 -1.08
CA THR A 64 -1.46 9.27 -1.49
C THR A 64 -0.20 9.78 -2.19
N ASP A 65 0.93 9.10 -1.99
CA ASP A 65 2.20 9.36 -2.66
C ASP A 65 2.96 8.03 -2.85
N PHE A 66 3.59 7.85 -4.01
CA PHE A 66 4.48 6.75 -4.32
C PHE A 66 5.52 7.25 -5.34
N SER A 67 6.41 8.12 -4.86
CA SER A 67 7.42 8.80 -5.69
C SER A 67 8.74 8.04 -5.78
N VAL A 68 8.87 6.93 -5.05
CA VAL A 68 10.09 6.12 -5.02
C VAL A 68 10.15 5.19 -6.23
N GLU A 69 11.25 5.24 -6.97
CA GLU A 69 11.55 4.30 -8.06
C GLU A 69 12.11 3.00 -7.48
N VAL A 70 11.29 1.94 -7.53
CA VAL A 70 11.62 0.59 -7.08
C VAL A 70 11.24 -0.45 -8.12
N SER A 71 11.86 -1.61 -8.01
CA SER A 71 11.60 -2.77 -8.86
C SER A 71 10.14 -3.24 -8.77
N PRO A 72 9.58 -3.81 -9.85
CA PRO A 72 8.25 -4.42 -9.84
C PRO A 72 8.03 -5.39 -8.68
N ASN A 73 9.04 -6.20 -8.34
CA ASN A 73 8.99 -7.16 -7.23
C ASN A 73 8.84 -6.47 -5.87
N THR A 74 9.45 -5.31 -5.67
CA THR A 74 9.29 -4.54 -4.43
C THR A 74 7.95 -3.83 -4.38
N ILE A 75 7.41 -3.36 -5.52
CA ILE A 75 6.02 -2.86 -5.58
C ILE A 75 5.04 -3.97 -5.18
N ASP A 76 5.15 -5.17 -5.76
CA ASP A 76 4.29 -6.30 -5.40
C ASP A 76 4.46 -6.72 -3.95
N PHE A 77 5.68 -6.76 -3.43
CA PHE A 77 5.91 -7.03 -2.01
C PHE A 77 5.15 -6.02 -1.11
N ILE A 78 5.26 -4.72 -1.41
CA ILE A 78 4.60 -3.67 -0.64
C ILE A 78 3.08 -3.81 -0.71
N LEU A 79 2.53 -3.96 -1.91
CA LEU A 79 1.10 -4.13 -2.13
C LEU A 79 0.56 -5.38 -1.44
N HIS A 80 1.28 -6.50 -1.47
CA HIS A 80 0.89 -7.73 -0.80
C HIS A 80 0.83 -7.58 0.72
N ARG A 81 1.86 -6.97 1.34
CA ARG A 81 1.83 -6.70 2.79
C ARG A 81 0.65 -5.80 3.17
N ILE A 82 0.39 -4.75 2.39
CA ILE A 82 -0.77 -3.88 2.58
C ILE A 82 -2.06 -4.68 2.44
N ALA A 83 -2.22 -5.48 1.38
CA ALA A 83 -3.43 -6.25 1.11
C ALA A 83 -3.77 -7.23 2.27
N LEU A 84 -2.76 -7.91 2.83
CA LEU A 84 -2.94 -8.79 3.98
C LEU A 84 -3.43 -8.03 5.23
N PHE A 85 -2.90 -6.83 5.46
CA PHE A 85 -3.36 -5.96 6.54
C PHE A 85 -4.83 -5.52 6.33
N LEU A 86 -5.17 -5.07 5.13
CA LEU A 86 -6.52 -4.62 4.81
C LEU A 86 -7.54 -5.76 4.92
N ARG A 87 -7.18 -6.96 4.45
CA ARG A 87 -8.00 -8.17 4.61
C ARG A 87 -8.33 -8.45 6.08
N ARG A 88 -7.33 -8.40 6.97
CA ARG A 88 -7.54 -8.60 8.41
C ARG A 88 -8.47 -7.56 9.04
N ASN A 89 -8.51 -6.36 8.46
CA ASN A 89 -9.31 -5.23 8.95
C ASN A 89 -10.61 -5.03 8.15
N ASN A 90 -11.01 -6.00 7.30
CA ASN A 90 -12.20 -5.93 6.45
C ASN A 90 -12.26 -4.67 5.55
N ILE A 91 -11.11 -4.12 5.16
CA ILE A 91 -11.02 -3.06 4.16
C ILE A 91 -10.86 -3.73 2.80
N LEU A 92 -11.80 -3.47 1.89
CA LEU A 92 -11.95 -4.27 0.67
C LEU A 92 -11.13 -3.77 -0.53
N VAL A 93 -10.66 -2.52 -0.47
CA VAL A 93 -9.99 -1.87 -1.59
C VAL A 93 -8.70 -1.18 -1.13
N ILE A 94 -7.67 -1.29 -1.97
CA ILE A 94 -6.51 -0.40 -1.94
C ILE A 94 -6.83 0.73 -2.92
N SER A 95 -7.00 1.96 -2.41
CA SER A 95 -7.21 3.13 -3.26
C SER A 95 -5.88 3.83 -3.51
N ILE A 96 -5.53 4.08 -4.76
CA ILE A 96 -4.34 4.82 -5.17
C ILE A 96 -4.80 6.15 -5.73
N ARG A 97 -4.37 7.27 -5.15
CA ARG A 97 -4.72 8.59 -5.68
C ARG A 97 -4.17 8.75 -7.09
N GLU A 98 -4.98 9.22 -8.04
CA GLU A 98 -4.49 9.59 -9.37
C GLU A 98 -3.76 10.94 -9.28
N ALA A 99 -2.42 10.89 -9.28
CA ALA A 99 -1.53 12.04 -9.23
C ALA A 99 -0.21 11.72 -9.95
N SER A 100 0.57 12.74 -10.29
CA SER A 100 1.92 12.55 -10.85
C SER A 100 2.84 11.77 -9.90
N SER A 101 2.74 12.03 -8.60
CA SER A 101 3.56 11.38 -7.57
C SER A 101 3.18 9.92 -7.30
N THR A 102 2.15 9.38 -7.93
CA THR A 102 1.80 7.95 -7.86
C THR A 102 1.85 7.29 -9.24
N LYS A 103 2.36 7.99 -10.26
CA LYS A 103 2.35 7.52 -11.65
C LYS A 103 3.06 6.18 -11.83
N ILE A 104 4.21 5.98 -11.18
CA ILE A 104 4.97 4.72 -11.22
C ILE A 104 4.08 3.55 -10.78
N LEU A 105 3.37 3.73 -9.66
CA LEU A 105 2.46 2.73 -9.12
C LEU A 105 1.24 2.52 -10.03
N GLN A 106 0.67 3.59 -10.58
CA GLN A 106 -0.45 3.50 -11.52
C GLN A 106 -0.07 2.73 -12.79
N ASP A 107 1.08 3.04 -13.39
CA ASP A 107 1.57 2.37 -14.61
C ASP A 107 1.83 0.89 -14.35
N PHE A 108 2.45 0.58 -13.20
CA PHE A 108 2.62 -0.80 -12.73
C PHE A 108 1.27 -1.52 -12.58
N LEU A 109 0.29 -0.91 -11.92
CA LEU A 109 -1.02 -1.51 -11.69
C LEU A 109 -1.80 -1.69 -12.99
N ARG A 110 -1.80 -0.71 -13.90
CA ARG A 110 -2.51 -0.82 -15.18
C ARG A 110 -1.90 -1.89 -16.10
N LYS A 111 -0.57 -2.05 -16.08
CA LYS A 111 0.13 -3.09 -16.83
C LYS A 111 -0.18 -4.48 -16.30
N ASN A 112 -0.15 -4.64 -14.98
CA ASN A 112 -0.19 -5.95 -14.36
C ASN A 112 -1.60 -6.35 -13.92
N TYR A 113 -2.45 -5.43 -13.45
CA TYR A 113 -3.76 -5.67 -12.84
C TYR A 113 -4.90 -4.96 -13.60
N LYS A 114 -5.43 -5.65 -14.63
CA LYS A 114 -6.43 -5.08 -15.55
C LYS A 114 -7.79 -4.76 -14.92
N ASP A 115 -8.11 -5.37 -13.79
CA ASP A 115 -9.41 -5.22 -13.11
C ASP A 115 -9.46 -4.04 -12.13
N CYS A 116 -8.46 -3.16 -12.14
CA CYS A 116 -8.49 -1.94 -11.33
C CYS A 116 -9.63 -1.03 -11.79
N MET A 117 -10.44 -0.56 -10.84
CA MET A 117 -11.56 0.34 -11.11
C MET A 117 -11.13 1.79 -10.94
N LEU A 118 -11.60 2.68 -11.80
CA LEU A 118 -11.43 4.12 -11.59
C LEU A 118 -12.64 4.65 -10.83
N THR A 119 -12.41 5.21 -9.65
CA THR A 119 -13.46 5.75 -8.79
C THR A 119 -13.19 7.22 -8.48
N SER A 120 -14.22 8.05 -8.57
CA SER A 120 -14.13 9.48 -8.23
C SER A 120 -14.83 9.77 -6.92
N TYR A 121 -14.13 10.42 -6.00
CA TYR A 121 -14.70 10.93 -4.75
C TYR A 121 -14.55 12.45 -4.73
N GLY A 122 -15.58 13.15 -5.21
CA GLY A 122 -15.54 14.60 -5.39
C GLY A 122 -14.54 15.01 -6.48
N GLU A 123 -13.63 15.92 -6.15
CA GLU A 123 -12.62 16.45 -7.08
C GLU A 123 -11.42 15.50 -7.31
N ARG A 124 -11.37 14.38 -6.60
CA ARG A 124 -10.23 13.45 -6.64
C ARG A 124 -10.62 12.12 -7.25
N SER A 125 -9.80 11.67 -8.18
CA SER A 125 -9.89 10.34 -8.79
C SER A 125 -8.91 9.38 -8.14
N TYR A 126 -9.31 8.12 -8.07
CA TYR A 126 -8.55 7.04 -7.47
C TYR A 126 -8.62 5.79 -8.34
N LEU A 127 -7.49 5.09 -8.45
CA LEU A 127 -7.44 3.73 -8.96
C LEU A 127 -7.66 2.77 -7.78
N GLU A 128 -8.71 1.97 -7.83
CA GLU A 128 -9.08 1.03 -6.77
C GLU A 128 -8.79 -0.41 -7.18
N LEU A 129 -7.98 -1.07 -6.37
CA LEU A 129 -7.64 -2.47 -6.49
C LEU A 129 -8.38 -3.25 -5.40
N LYS A 130 -9.17 -4.25 -5.79
CA LYS A 130 -9.86 -5.13 -4.85
C LYS A 130 -8.83 -6.02 -4.12
N VAL A 131 -8.88 -6.01 -2.80
CA VAL A 131 -7.91 -6.69 -1.93
C VAL A 131 -7.91 -8.20 -2.17
N MET A 132 -9.09 -8.83 -2.24
CA MET A 132 -9.18 -10.28 -2.45
C MET A 132 -8.69 -10.69 -3.83
N ASP A 133 -9.10 -9.97 -4.88
CA ASP A 133 -8.67 -10.24 -6.25
C ASP A 133 -7.14 -10.12 -6.40
N TYR A 134 -6.54 -9.12 -5.74
CA TYR A 134 -5.08 -8.98 -5.70
C TYR A 134 -4.40 -10.16 -5.00
N ILE A 135 -4.88 -10.55 -3.81
CA ILE A 135 -4.29 -11.64 -3.03
C ILE A 135 -4.35 -12.96 -3.80
N ASP A 136 -5.52 -13.29 -4.36
CA ASP A 136 -5.71 -14.53 -5.10
C ASP A 136 -4.79 -14.60 -6.31
N ARG A 137 -4.62 -13.49 -7.01
CA ARG A 137 -3.71 -13.40 -8.16
C ARG A 137 -2.24 -13.46 -7.75
N PHE A 138 -1.87 -12.81 -6.66
CA PHE A 138 -0.52 -12.86 -6.13
C PHE A 138 -0.10 -14.31 -5.87
N TYR A 139 -0.95 -15.10 -5.21
CA TYR A 139 -0.67 -16.51 -4.97
C TYR A 139 -0.59 -17.31 -6.27
N LYS A 140 -1.54 -17.16 -7.20
CA LYS A 140 -1.50 -17.86 -8.50
C LYS A 140 -0.19 -17.62 -9.26
N ASN A 141 0.33 -16.39 -9.24
CA ASN A 141 1.56 -16.06 -9.95
C ASN A 141 2.82 -16.60 -9.25
N HIS A 142 2.83 -16.66 -7.91
CA HIS A 142 4.02 -17.05 -7.13
C HIS A 142 4.02 -18.53 -6.70
N THR A 143 2.92 -19.27 -6.89
CA THR A 143 2.91 -20.73 -6.74
C THR A 143 3.39 -21.46 -8.00
N VAL A 144 3.36 -20.80 -9.18
CA VAL A 144 3.81 -21.39 -10.45
C VAL A 144 5.33 -21.40 -10.57
N ASP A 145 6.04 -20.58 -9.80
CA ASP A 145 7.51 -20.55 -9.75
C ASP A 145 8.12 -21.58 -8.74
N ALA A 146 7.29 -22.45 -8.15
CA ALA A 146 7.70 -23.43 -7.13
C ALA A 146 7.67 -24.89 -7.62
N GLU A 147 7.42 -25.13 -8.91
CA GLU A 147 7.47 -26.45 -9.56
C GLU A 147 8.61 -26.55 -10.57
#